data_AF-A0A933IJV3-F1
#
_entry.id   AF-A0A933IJV3-F1
#
_cell.length_a   1.000
_cell.length_b   1.000
_cell.length_c   1.000
_cell.angle_alpha   90.00
_cell.angle_beta   90.00
_cell.angle_gamma   90.00
#
_symmetry.space_group_name_H-M   'P 1'
#
loop_
_entity.id
_entity.type
_entity.pdbx_description
1 polymer ?
#
loop_
_entity_poly.entity_id
_entity_poly.type
_entity_poly.pdbx_seq_one_letter_code
_entity_poly.pdbx_strand_id
1 'polypeptide(L)' 'MKKLPIGIQTFEKMIKENYCYVDKTEIIYKLINNGTYFFLSRPRRFGKSLLIDTIKSLFEAK' A
#
# COMPACT_ATOMS: atom_id res chain seq x y z
N MET A 1 -18.38 -1.16 11.36
CA MET A 1 -17.43 -0.34 10.56
C MET A 1 -16.00 -0.77 10.89
N LYS A 2 -15.13 -0.93 9.88
CA LYS A 2 -13.69 -1.17 10.12
C LYS A 2 -13.02 0.09 10.67
N LYS A 3 -12.01 -0.06 11.52
CA LYS A 3 -11.25 1.07 12.08
C LYS A 3 -10.44 1.75 10.97
N LEU A 4 -10.30 3.08 11.02
CA LEU A 4 -9.39 3.78 10.11
C LEU A 4 -7.94 3.56 10.56
N PRO A 5 -6.98 3.32 9.62
CA PRO A 5 -5.58 3.03 9.94
C PRO A 5 -4.79 4.31 10.28
N ILE A 6 -5.29 5.12 11.22
CA ILE A 6 -4.65 6.38 11.60
C ILE A 6 -3.32 6.07 12.31
N GLY A 7 -2.22 6.56 11.76
CA GLY A 7 -0.88 6.31 12.31
C GLY A 7 -0.30 4.94 11.97
N ILE A 8 -1.03 4.08 11.26
CA ILE A 8 -0.53 2.78 10.80
C ILE A 8 0.01 2.94 9.38
N GLN A 9 1.24 2.46 9.16
CA GLN A 9 1.93 2.60 7.87
C GLN A 9 2.36 1.27 7.28
N THR A 10 2.01 0.15 7.91
CA THR A 10 2.36 -1.20 7.47
C THR A 10 1.13 -1.94 6.96
N PHE A 11 1.26 -2.55 5.79
CA PHE A 11 0.23 -3.35 5.14
C PHE A 11 -0.16 -4.55 6.00
N GLU A 12 0.83 -5.32 6.47
CA GLU A 12 0.62 -6.51 7.29
C GLU A 12 -0.26 -6.22 8.52
N LYS A 13 0.03 -5.13 9.24
CA LYS A 13 -0.74 -4.74 10.43
C LYS A 13 -2.17 -4.36 10.07
N MET A 14 -2.36 -3.61 8.98
CA MET A 14 -3.71 -3.24 8.53
C MET A 14 -4.56 -4.47 8.19
N ILE A 15 -3.99 -5.48 7.54
CA ILE A 15 -4.70 -6.70 7.19
C ILE A 15 -4.98 -7.56 8.43
N LYS A 16 -3.94 -7.85 9.24
CA LYS A 16 -4.07 -8.71 10.43
C LYS A 16 -5.02 -8.13 11.47
N GLU A 17 -5.00 -6.81 11.68
CA GLU A 17 -5.88 -6.13 12.64
C GLU A 17 -7.20 -5.64 12.02
N ASN A 18 -7.50 -6.05 10.78
CA ASN A 18 -8.76 -5.80 10.06
C ASN A 18 -9.15 -4.30 9.98
N TYR A 19 -8.17 -3.44 9.69
CA TYR A 19 -8.39 -2.03 9.42
C TYR A 19 -9.08 -1.82 8.06
N CYS A 20 -9.64 -0.63 7.88
CA CYS A 20 -10.10 -0.16 6.58
C CYS A 20 -8.90 -0.02 5.65
N TYR A 21 -8.85 -0.87 4.63
CA TYR A 21 -7.83 -0.83 3.58
C TYR A 21 -8.53 -0.77 2.22
N VAL A 22 -8.09 0.14 1.37
CA VAL A 22 -8.55 0.22 -0.02
C VAL A 22 -7.60 -0.60 -0.85
N ASP A 23 -8.10 -1.70 -1.41
CA ASP A 23 -7.32 -2.59 -2.24
C ASP A 23 -6.86 -1.88 -3.52
N LYS A 24 -5.56 -1.94 -3.77
CA LYS A 24 -4.89 -1.35 -4.95
C LYS A 24 -4.08 -2.40 -5.71
N THR A 25 -4.29 -3.68 -5.44
CA THR A 25 -3.51 -4.79 -6.02
C THR A 25 -3.53 -4.75 -7.55
N GLU A 26 -4.68 -4.49 -8.17
CA GLU A 26 -4.78 -4.36 -9.63
C GLU A 26 -3.93 -3.20 -10.19
N ILE A 27 -3.94 -2.05 -9.50
CA ILE A 27 -3.16 -0.87 -9.92
C ILE A 27 -1.66 -1.16 -9.75
N ILE A 28 -1.28 -1.80 -8.65
CA ILE A 28 0.10 -2.21 -8.38
C ILE A 28 0.57 -3.20 -9.44
N TYR A 29 -0.26 -4.19 -9.80
CA TYR A 29 0.05 -5.15 -10.84
C TYR A 29 0.30 -4.46 -12.19
N LYS A 30 -0.54 -3.49 -12.58
CA LYS A 30 -0.33 -2.70 -13.81
C LYS A 30 0.96 -1.88 -13.74
N LEU A 31 1.28 -1.28 -12.59
CA LEU A 31 2.52 -0.53 -12.40
C LEU A 31 3.76 -1.42 -12.60
N ILE A 32 3.80 -2.58 -11.94
CA ILE A 32 4.94 -3.50 -11.97
C ILE A 32 5.19 -4.03 -13.39
N ASN A 33 4.13 -4.33 -14.15
CA ASN A 33 4.27 -4.96 -15.46
C ASN A 33 4.51 -3.97 -16.62
N ASN A 34 4.11 -2.71 -16.47
CA ASN A 34 4.06 -1.77 -17.62
C ASN A 34 5.01 -0.59 -17.51
N GLY A 35 5.74 -0.39 -16.40
CA GLY A 35 6.62 0.76 -16.27
C GLY A 35 7.98 0.45 -15.68
N THR A 36 8.97 1.24 -16.11
CA THR A 36 10.37 1.09 -15.70
C THR A 36 10.69 1.98 -14.49
N TYR A 37 10.19 3.22 -14.48
CA TYR A 37 10.41 4.19 -13.40
C TYR A 37 9.15 4.98 -13.11
N PHE A 38 8.81 5.12 -11.81
CA PHE A 38 7.66 5.89 -11.36
C PHE A 38 8.06 6.93 -10.32
N PHE A 39 7.60 8.17 -10.52
CA PHE A 39 7.70 9.23 -9.53
C PHE A 39 6.38 9.37 -8.75
N LEU A 40 6.42 9.14 -7.43
CA LEU A 40 5.25 9.25 -6.57
C LEU A 40 5.03 10.69 -6.09
N SER A 41 4.54 11.57 -6.97
CA SER A 41 4.15 12.94 -6.62
C SER A 41 2.87 12.95 -5.75
N ARG A 42 2.96 13.45 -4.51
CA ARG A 42 1.82 13.66 -3.57
C ARG A 42 2.27 14.35 -2.27
N PRO A 43 1.39 15.03 -1.51
CA PRO A 43 1.78 15.74 -0.27
C PRO A 43 2.26 14.81 0.87
N ARG A 44 2.78 15.41 1.95
CA ARG A 44 3.19 14.70 3.17
C ARG A 44 2.00 13.93 3.76
N ARG A 45 2.23 12.72 4.27
CA ARG A 45 1.22 11.80 4.86
C ARG A 45 0.14 11.28 3.90
N PHE A 46 0.29 11.47 2.59
CA PHE A 46 -0.59 10.83 1.61
C PHE A 46 -0.20 9.36 1.34
N GLY A 47 0.22 8.56 2.32
CA GLY A 47 0.35 7.11 2.14
C GLY A 47 1.32 6.61 1.04
N LYS A 48 2.37 7.38 0.70
CA LYS A 48 3.42 6.90 -0.24
C LYS A 48 4.19 5.71 0.34
N SER A 49 4.63 5.84 1.59
CA SER A 49 5.35 4.78 2.31
C SER A 49 4.51 3.52 2.41
N LEU A 50 3.20 3.68 2.67
CA LEU A 50 2.29 2.55 2.74
C LEU A 50 2.14 1.81 1.40
N LEU A 51 2.14 2.54 0.28
CA LEU A 51 2.12 1.92 -1.05
C LEU A 51 3.38 1.08 -1.28
N ILE A 52 4.56 1.63 -0.93
CA ILE A 52 5.83 0.90 -1.04
C ILE A 52 5.83 -0.33 -0.14
N ASP A 53 5.32 -0.23 1.08
CA ASP A 53 5.20 -1.35 2.02
C ASP A 53 4.26 -2.45 1.49
N THR A 54 3.12 -2.06 0.90
CA THR A 54 2.20 -3.01 0.24
C THR A 54 2.90 -3.76 -0.90
N ILE A 55 3.62 -3.03 -1.76
CA ILE A 55 4.38 -3.62 -2.87
C ILE A 55 5.42 -4.59 -2.33
N LYS A 56 6.15 -4.19 -1.28
CA LYS A 56 7.11 -5.05 -0.60
C LYS A 56 6.46 -6.34 -0.08
N SER A 57 5.34 -6.25 0.64
CA SER A 57 4.61 -7.42 1.14
C SER A 57 4.17 -8.36 0.01
N LEU A 58 3.72 -7.82 -1.12
CA LEU A 58 3.33 -8.59 -2.29
C LEU A 58 4.51 -9.43 -2.84
N PHE A 59 5.71 -8.85 -2.91
CA PHE A 59 6.91 -9.55 -3.39
C PHE A 59 7.53 -10.48 -2.34
N GLU A 60 7.38 -10.18 -1.06
CA GLU A 60 7.87 -11.03 0.04
C GLU A 60 6.90 -12.18 0.37
N ALA A 61 5.73 -12.24 -0.27
CA ALA A 61 4.66 -13.20 0.02
C ALA A 61 4.27 -13.24 1.52
N LYS A 62 4.22 -12.06 2.15
CA LYS A 62 3.84 -11.86 3.56
C LYS A 62 2.37 -11.53 3.76
#